data_AF-A0A959TSQ8-F1
#
_entry.id   AF-A0A959TSQ8-F1
#
_cell.length_a   1.000
_cell.length_b   1.000
_cell.length_c   1.000
_cell.angle_alpha   90.00
_cell.angle_beta   90.00
_cell.angle_gamma   90.00
#
_symmetry.space_group_name_H-M   'P 1'
#
loop_
_entity.id
_entity.type
_entity.pdbx_description
1 polymer ?
#
loop_
_entity_poly.entity_id
_entity_poly.type
_entity_poly.pdbx_seq_one_letter_code
_entity_poly.pdbx_strand_id
1 'polypeptide(L)'
;FRYGFGVEPRIGRNGFLNIELTAEQVNPVPERVDGVNIVGRLGVFFGYAIARRFTLSAGASLNDLFSDLKDPETGELYTPVAPSNVLWRQVEDGWHHQGWVGWRVAAGVRF
;
A
#
# COMPACT_ATOMS: atom_id res chain seq x y z
N PHE A 1 -12.51 0.00 1.85
CA PHE A 1 -12.38 1.29 2.57
C PHE A 1 -10.92 1.53 2.94
N ARG A 2 -10.40 2.76 2.79
CA ARG A 2 -9.00 3.09 3.15
C ARG A 2 -8.96 4.03 4.35
N TYR A 3 -8.15 3.67 5.34
CA TYR A 3 -7.85 4.46 6.53
C TYR A 3 -6.35 4.67 6.62
N GLY A 4 -5.91 5.76 7.26
CA GLY A 4 -4.49 5.97 7.46
C GLY A 4 -4.17 7.29 8.13
N PHE A 5 -2.93 7.39 8.56
CA PHE A 5 -2.33 8.62 9.09
C PHE A 5 -0.93 8.79 8.51
N GLY A 6 -0.46 10.02 8.49
CA GLY A 6 0.87 10.32 8.00
C GLY A 6 1.38 11.63 8.53
N VAL A 7 2.69 11.80 8.41
CA VAL A 7 3.39 13.03 8.78
C VAL A 7 4.23 13.49 7.62
N GLU A 8 4.37 14.80 7.49
CA GLU A 8 5.17 15.43 6.44
C GLU A 8 6.15 16.46 7.04
N PRO A 9 7.20 16.00 7.75
CA PRO A 9 8.27 16.91 8.17
C PRO A 9 8.95 17.56 6.96
N ARG A 10 9.21 18.87 7.07
CA ARG A 10 10.02 19.61 6.09
C ARG A 10 11.51 19.31 6.28
N ILE A 11 12.20 19.10 5.17
CA ILE A 11 13.65 18.94 5.12
C ILE A 11 14.23 20.12 4.34
N GLY A 12 14.68 21.14 5.06
CA GLY A 12 15.20 22.37 4.47
C GLY A 12 14.12 23.21 3.78
N ARG A 13 14.55 24.03 2.80
CA ARG A 13 13.67 25.01 2.14
C ARG A 13 12.72 24.40 1.10
N ASN A 14 13.17 23.34 0.44
CA ASN A 14 12.50 22.77 -0.73
C ASN A 14 12.21 21.28 -0.56
N GLY A 15 12.78 20.60 0.43
CA GLY A 15 12.56 19.18 0.66
C GLY A 15 11.47 18.92 1.69
N PHE A 16 10.83 17.76 1.59
CA PHE A 16 9.93 17.22 2.59
C PHE A 16 10.03 15.70 2.59
N LEU A 17 9.73 15.09 3.72
CA LEU A 17 9.67 13.64 3.85
C LEU A 17 8.24 13.28 4.23
N ASN A 18 7.60 12.46 3.42
CA ASN A 18 6.26 11.97 3.66
C ASN A 18 6.36 10.55 4.21
N ILE A 19 5.84 10.34 5.42
CA ILE A 19 5.75 9.03 6.06
C ILE A 19 4.27 8.73 6.26
N GLU A 20 3.76 7.66 5.65
CA GLU A 20 2.34 7.29 5.69
C GLU A 20 2.19 5.85 6.19
N LEU A 21 1.23 5.62 7.09
CA LEU A 21 0.73 4.30 7.45
C LEU A 21 -0.73 4.23 7.05
N THR A 22 -1.07 3.32 6.16
CA THR A 22 -2.44 3.13 5.66
C THR A 22 -2.87 1.68 5.79
N ALA A 23 -4.16 1.46 6.01
CA ALA A 23 -4.81 0.16 5.92
C ALA A 23 -5.99 0.28 4.98
N GLU A 24 -6.13 -0.66 4.06
CA GLU A 24 -7.19 -0.69 3.07
C GLU A 24 -7.89 -2.05 3.06
N GLN A 25 -9.18 -2.06 3.35
CA GLN A 25 -10.01 -3.22 3.06
C GLN A 25 -10.31 -3.26 1.57
N VAL A 26 -9.84 -4.32 0.91
CA VAL A 26 -10.00 -4.57 -0.52
C VAL A 26 -11.09 -5.63 -0.67
N ASN A 27 -12.22 -5.30 -1.31
CA ASN A 27 -13.27 -6.28 -1.58
C ASN A 27 -13.29 -6.54 -3.09
N PRO A 28 -12.70 -7.65 -3.60
CA PRO A 28 -12.62 -7.91 -5.03
C PRO A 28 -13.97 -8.33 -5.64
N VAL A 29 -14.88 -8.89 -4.82
CA VAL A 29 -16.17 -9.44 -5.25
C VAL A 29 -17.30 -8.79 -4.43
N PRO A 30 -18.26 -8.08 -5.07
CA PRO A 30 -19.37 -7.42 -4.37
C PRO A 30 -20.26 -8.37 -3.56
N GLU A 31 -20.32 -9.64 -3.94
CA GLU A 31 -21.20 -10.66 -3.37
C GLU A 31 -20.59 -11.40 -2.18
N ARG A 32 -19.29 -11.18 -1.87
CA ARG A 32 -18.57 -11.88 -0.80
C ARG A 32 -17.94 -10.87 0.15
N VAL A 33 -18.80 -10.24 0.95
CA VAL A 33 -18.43 -9.16 1.89
C VAL A 33 -18.03 -9.71 3.27
N ASP A 34 -18.22 -11.01 3.50
CA ASP A 34 -18.06 -11.66 4.81
C ASP A 34 -16.61 -12.08 5.12
N GLY A 35 -15.68 -11.92 4.17
CA GLY A 35 -14.27 -12.27 4.35
C GLY A 35 -13.38 -11.09 4.73
N VAL A 36 -12.31 -11.36 5.45
CA VAL A 36 -11.27 -10.38 5.78
C VAL A 36 -10.27 -10.30 4.64
N ASN A 37 -10.10 -9.10 4.08
CA ASN A 37 -9.08 -8.84 3.07
C ASN A 37 -8.54 -7.42 3.20
N ILE A 38 -7.45 -7.29 3.94
CA ILE A 38 -6.90 -6.00 4.36
C ILE A 38 -5.45 -5.90 3.91
N VAL A 39 -5.11 -4.78 3.29
CA VAL A 39 -3.75 -4.42 2.90
C VAL A 39 -3.27 -3.27 3.78
N GLY A 40 -2.29 -3.54 4.62
CA GLY A 40 -1.49 -2.53 5.30
C GLY A 40 -0.38 -2.02 4.39
N ARG A 41 -0.05 -0.74 4.50
CA ARG A 41 1.08 -0.12 3.81
C ARG A 41 1.76 0.90 4.70
N LEU A 42 3.06 0.73 4.90
CA LEU A 42 3.96 1.72 5.46
C LEU A 42 4.81 2.31 4.34
N GLY A 43 4.64 3.59 4.05
CA GLY A 43 5.34 4.30 2.98
C GLY A 43 6.28 5.37 3.51
N VAL A 44 7.43 5.52 2.86
CA VAL A 44 8.41 6.59 3.12
C VAL A 44 8.83 7.19 1.78
N PHE A 45 8.53 8.47 1.58
CA PHE A 45 8.72 9.16 0.31
C PHE A 45 9.43 10.48 0.51
N PHE A 46 10.55 10.66 -0.18
CA PHE A 46 11.21 11.95 -0.25
C PHE A 46 10.56 12.79 -1.33
N GLY A 47 10.29 14.05 -1.01
CA GLY A 47 9.72 15.03 -1.92
C GLY A 47 10.56 16.29 -2.04
N TYR A 48 10.53 16.90 -3.22
CA TYR A 48 11.22 18.13 -3.55
C TYR A 48 10.31 19.10 -4.31
N ALA A 49 10.27 20.34 -3.84
CA ALA A 49 9.50 21.43 -4.43
C ALA A 49 10.37 22.28 -5.37
N ILE A 50 10.07 22.24 -6.66
CA ILE A 50 10.72 23.03 -7.70
C ILE A 50 9.93 24.34 -7.88
N ALA A 51 10.64 25.46 -7.75
CA ALA A 51 10.08 26.81 -7.86
C ALA A 51 8.82 27.07 -7.00
N ARG A 52 8.63 26.30 -5.92
CA ARG A 52 7.43 26.34 -5.03
C ARG A 52 6.09 26.07 -5.73
N ARG A 53 6.11 25.64 -6.99
CA ARG A 53 4.91 25.38 -7.82
C ARG A 53 4.79 23.93 -8.24
N PHE A 54 5.92 23.23 -8.37
CA PHE A 54 5.95 21.83 -8.77
C PHE A 54 6.50 21.01 -7.62
N THR A 55 5.94 19.85 -7.38
CA THR A 55 6.45 18.87 -6.43
C THR A 55 6.77 17.59 -7.16
N LEU A 56 7.93 17.02 -6.87
CA LEU A 56 8.30 15.67 -7.26
C LEU A 56 8.52 14.87 -5.98
N SER A 57 8.06 13.62 -5.95
CA SER A 57 8.33 12.73 -4.83
C SER A 57 8.57 11.31 -5.32
N ALA A 58 9.44 10.60 -4.61
CA ALA A 58 9.73 9.21 -4.86
C ALA A 58 10.06 8.48 -3.55
N GLY A 59 9.73 7.21 -3.48
CA GLY A 59 10.06 6.40 -2.32
C GLY A 59 9.51 5.00 -2.35
N ALA A 60 9.84 4.26 -1.30
CA ALA A 60 9.46 2.87 -1.13
C ALA A 60 8.28 2.75 -0.17
N SER A 61 7.61 1.61 -0.23
CA SER A 61 6.58 1.20 0.69
C SER A 61 6.75 -0.27 1.04
N LEU A 62 6.58 -0.61 2.30
CA LEU A 62 6.36 -1.98 2.73
C LEU A 62 4.86 -2.21 2.76
N ASN A 63 4.41 -3.24 2.06
CA ASN A 63 3.00 -3.61 1.97
C ASN A 63 2.84 -4.97 2.62
N ASP A 64 1.70 -5.16 3.27
CA ASP A 64 1.35 -6.39 3.94
C ASP A 64 -0.13 -6.72 3.73
N LEU A 65 -0.41 -7.90 3.18
CA LEU A 65 -1.75 -8.40 2.91
C LEU A 65 -2.10 -9.48 3.92
N PHE A 66 -3.24 -9.31 4.59
CA PHE A 66 -3.86 -10.31 5.44
C PHE A 66 -5.24 -10.65 4.88
N SER A 67 -5.42 -11.91 4.48
CA SER A 67 -6.59 -12.34 3.72
C SER A 67 -7.05 -13.76 4.07
N ASP A 68 -8.35 -13.99 4.15
CA ASP A 68 -8.98 -15.33 4.20
C ASP A 68 -9.75 -15.68 2.90
N LEU A 69 -9.78 -14.76 1.93
CA LEU A 69 -10.58 -14.88 0.71
C LEU A 69 -9.94 -15.83 -0.30
N LYS A 70 -10.43 -17.08 -0.32
CA LYS A 70 -10.07 -18.09 -1.31
C LYS A 70 -11.10 -18.25 -2.43
N ASP A 71 -10.59 -18.59 -3.60
CA ASP A 71 -11.36 -19.22 -4.66
C ASP A 71 -11.81 -20.62 -4.23
N PRO A 72 -13.13 -20.89 -4.17
CA PRO A 72 -13.66 -22.17 -3.72
C PRO A 72 -13.44 -23.31 -4.72
N GLU A 73 -13.09 -23.02 -5.98
CA GLU A 73 -12.83 -24.01 -7.02
C GLU A 73 -11.33 -24.30 -7.19
N THR A 74 -10.48 -23.29 -7.09
CA THR A 74 -9.03 -23.43 -7.33
C THR A 74 -8.19 -23.44 -6.04
N GLY A 75 -8.74 -22.95 -4.92
CA GLY A 75 -8.01 -22.78 -3.66
C GLY A 75 -6.99 -21.63 -3.67
N GLU A 76 -6.90 -20.87 -4.77
CA GLU A 76 -6.03 -19.71 -4.89
C GLU A 76 -6.64 -18.46 -4.22
N LEU A 77 -5.82 -17.45 -3.92
CA LEU A 77 -6.31 -16.17 -3.41
C LEU A 77 -7.01 -15.38 -4.51
N TYR A 78 -8.21 -14.84 -4.22
CA TYR A 78 -8.93 -13.95 -5.14
C TYR A 78 -8.29 -12.56 -5.31
N THR A 79 -7.20 -12.25 -4.60
CA THR A 79 -6.72 -10.88 -4.45
C THR A 79 -5.55 -10.59 -5.41
N PRO A 80 -5.77 -9.83 -6.52
CA PRO A 80 -4.71 -9.48 -7.47
C PRO A 80 -3.77 -8.36 -6.97
N VAL A 81 -3.82 -8.02 -5.68
CA VAL A 81 -3.12 -6.86 -5.12
C VAL A 81 -1.65 -7.17 -4.81
N ALA A 82 -1.34 -8.41 -4.41
CA ALA A 82 0.03 -8.82 -4.17
C ALA A 82 0.72 -9.15 -5.52
N PRO A 83 1.96 -8.70 -5.74
CA PRO A 83 2.72 -9.08 -6.92
C PRO A 83 3.09 -10.57 -6.89
N SER A 84 3.52 -11.12 -8.02
CA SER A 84 3.97 -12.53 -8.09
C SER A 84 5.23 -12.78 -7.24
N ASN A 85 6.09 -11.77 -7.10
CA ASN A 85 7.31 -11.78 -6.29
C ASN A 85 7.10 -11.06 -4.95
N VAL A 86 6.77 -11.83 -3.92
CA VAL A 86 6.62 -11.35 -2.54
C VAL A 86 7.89 -11.62 -1.72
N LEU A 87 8.15 -10.80 -0.71
CA LEU A 87 9.24 -11.00 0.23
C LEU A 87 8.97 -12.20 1.16
N TRP A 88 7.71 -12.34 1.60
CA TRP A 88 7.27 -13.48 2.36
C TRP A 88 5.85 -13.88 1.96
N ARG A 89 5.58 -15.17 2.10
CA ARG A 89 4.27 -15.78 1.93
C ARG A 89 4.10 -16.83 3.02
N GLN A 90 3.06 -16.68 3.81
CA GLN A 90 2.65 -17.67 4.81
C GLN A 90 1.18 -18.02 4.58
N VAL A 91 0.88 -19.31 4.72
CA VAL A 91 -0.48 -19.83 4.62
C VAL A 91 -0.68 -20.78 5.80
N GLU A 92 -1.57 -20.42 6.71
CA GLU A 92 -1.84 -21.16 7.93
C GLU A 92 -3.35 -21.14 8.22
N ASP A 93 -3.95 -22.30 8.44
CA ASP A 93 -5.37 -22.46 8.83
C ASP A 93 -6.39 -21.66 7.99
N GLY A 94 -6.11 -21.48 6.69
CA GLY A 94 -6.99 -20.73 5.78
C GLY A 94 -6.67 -19.25 5.64
N TRP A 95 -5.81 -18.72 6.51
CA TRP A 95 -5.26 -17.38 6.40
C TRP A 95 -4.09 -17.33 5.43
N HIS A 96 -4.02 -16.22 4.71
CA HIS A 96 -2.92 -15.88 3.84
C HIS A 96 -2.30 -14.57 4.26
N HIS A 97 -0.99 -14.61 4.42
CA HIS A 97 -0.17 -13.46 4.76
C HIS A 97 0.90 -13.27 3.70
N GLN A 98 0.94 -12.08 3.09
CA GLN A 98 1.91 -11.78 2.04
C GLN A 98 2.47 -10.37 2.20
N GLY A 99 3.80 -10.26 2.20
CA GLY A 99 4.47 -8.96 2.25
C GLY A 99 5.33 -8.68 1.05
N TRP A 100 5.38 -7.42 0.61
CA TRP A 100 6.20 -7.01 -0.52
C TRP A 100 6.64 -5.55 -0.43
N VAL A 101 7.70 -5.21 -1.16
CA VAL A 101 8.14 -3.83 -1.34
C VAL A 101 7.48 -3.26 -2.59
N GLY A 102 6.83 -2.10 -2.44
CA GLY A 102 6.33 -1.29 -3.54
C GLY A 102 7.14 0.00 -3.67
N TRP A 103 7.01 0.66 -4.81
CA TRP A 103 7.63 1.97 -5.06
C TRP A 103 6.56 2.93 -5.57
N ARG A 104 6.67 4.21 -5.20
CA ARG A 104 5.81 5.28 -5.70
C ARG A 104 6.67 6.40 -6.23
N VAL A 105 6.31 6.91 -7.40
CA VAL A 105 6.80 8.18 -7.94
C VAL A 105 5.57 9.04 -8.20
N ALA A 106 5.61 10.29 -7.77
CA ALA A 106 4.50 11.23 -7.97
C ALA A 106 5.02 12.62 -8.34
N ALA A 107 4.30 13.27 -9.25
CA ALA A 107 4.50 14.67 -9.62
C ALA A 107 3.21 15.45 -9.33
N GLY A 108 3.34 16.65 -8.80
CA GLY A 108 2.23 17.52 -8.44
C GLY A 108 2.45 18.96 -8.86
N VAL A 109 1.36 19.68 -9.08
CA VAL A 109 1.34 21.13 -9.32
C VAL A 109 0.55 21.78 -8.20
N ARG A 110 1.10 22.86 -7.63
CA ARG A 110 0.44 23.72 -6.66
C ARG A 110 0.11 25.05 -7.34
N PHE A 111 -1.18 25.39 -7.37
CA PHE A 111 -1.70 26.67 -7.84
C PHE A 111 -1.84 27.65 -6.67
#